data_AF-A0A4Q7J956-F1
#
_entry.id   AF-A0A4Q7J956-F1
#
_cell.length_a   1.000
_cell.length_b   1.000
_cell.length_c   1.000
_cell.angle_alpha   90.00
_cell.angle_beta   90.00
_cell.angle_gamma   90.00
#
_symmetry.space_group_name_H-M   'P 1'
#
loop_
_entity.id
_entity.type
_entity.pdbx_description
1 polymer ?
#
loop_
_entity_poly.entity_id
_entity_poly.type
_entity_poly.pdbx_seq_one_letter_code
_entity_poly.pdbx_strand_id
1 'polypeptide(L)'
;MKDHEFWHTISDARQRYRRHSSRWDVVRRQLPGSAVETVAVLNYLGERLDGRRTTEIAGFHRALTRVHRRAFRYDVWTAFGLLLGDVDCHEFTDAISWLILRGKRTFAHTLVDPDRLAGHQLCRKDNRLAGALNFLPAATLVPDTVGEDTEFQAAMAADSLLPPVSYPEPPPGPPPRQDACELYRRFPRLTANGPPAPRPVVVTAVV
;
A
#
# COMPACT_ATOMS: atom_id res chain seq x y z
N MET A 1 -17.88 7.54 -0.92
CA MET A 1 -17.15 7.62 0.36
C MET A 1 -16.34 8.90 0.41
N LYS A 2 -16.41 9.63 1.52
CA LYS A 2 -15.57 10.82 1.80
C LYS A 2 -14.24 10.39 2.44
N ASP A 3 -13.22 11.25 2.37
CA ASP A 3 -11.88 10.95 2.92
C ASP A 3 -11.90 10.55 4.40
N HIS A 4 -12.74 11.18 5.23
CA HIS A 4 -12.82 10.85 6.66
C HIS A 4 -13.42 9.46 6.91
N GLU A 5 -14.40 9.03 6.12
CA GLU A 5 -14.99 7.68 6.20
C GLU A 5 -13.98 6.61 5.79
N PHE A 6 -13.18 6.89 4.75
CA PHE A 6 -12.08 6.01 4.33
C PHE A 6 -11.08 5.80 5.47
N TRP A 7 -10.58 6.90 6.06
CA TRP A 7 -9.62 6.81 7.15
C TRP A 7 -10.22 6.21 8.42
N HIS A 8 -11.52 6.41 8.68
CA HIS A 8 -12.23 5.72 9.76
C HIS A 8 -12.24 4.20 9.53
N THR A 9 -12.51 3.75 8.31
CA THR A 9 -12.49 2.33 7.94
C THR A 9 -11.12 1.70 8.19
N ILE A 10 -10.03 2.38 7.78
CA ILE A 10 -8.66 1.95 8.08
C ILE A 10 -8.40 1.93 9.60
N SER A 11 -8.83 2.96 10.32
CA SER A 11 -8.63 3.08 11.77
C SER A 11 -9.34 1.97 12.55
N ASP A 12 -10.57 1.64 12.17
CA ASP A 12 -11.36 0.57 12.76
C ASP A 12 -10.68 -0.79 12.61
N ALA A 13 -10.21 -1.11 11.40
CA ALA A 13 -9.49 -2.36 11.14
C ALA A 13 -8.21 -2.46 11.98
N ARG A 14 -7.44 -1.36 12.09
CA ARG A 14 -6.27 -1.28 12.98
C ARG A 14 -6.65 -1.44 14.45
N GLN A 15 -7.76 -0.88 14.89
CA GLN A 15 -8.21 -1.01 16.28
C GLN A 15 -8.69 -2.43 16.60
N ARG A 16 -9.36 -3.10 15.65
CA ARG A 16 -9.73 -4.52 15.78
C ARG A 16 -8.51 -5.41 15.91
N TYR A 17 -7.46 -5.18 15.11
CA TYR A 17 -6.18 -5.87 15.27
C TYR A 17 -5.59 -5.68 16.66
N ARG A 18 -5.52 -4.44 17.17
CA ARG A 18 -4.98 -4.17 18.51
C ARG A 18 -5.77 -4.88 19.63
N ARG A 19 -7.10 -4.96 19.49
CA ARG A 19 -7.98 -5.63 20.47
C ARG A 19 -7.90 -7.15 20.41
N HIS A 20 -7.64 -7.72 19.24
CA HIS A 20 -7.64 -9.18 19.01
C HIS A 20 -6.29 -9.67 18.47
N SER A 21 -5.19 -9.10 18.94
CA SER A 21 -3.85 -9.38 18.43
C SER A 21 -3.43 -10.85 18.65
N SER A 22 -3.96 -11.50 19.70
CA SER A 22 -3.74 -12.93 20.00
C SER A 22 -4.33 -13.88 18.94
N ARG A 23 -5.38 -13.47 18.21
CA ARG A 23 -5.96 -14.26 17.11
C ARG A 23 -4.95 -14.51 15.98
N TRP A 24 -3.86 -13.74 15.94
CA TRP A 24 -2.81 -13.79 14.93
C TRP A 24 -1.51 -14.47 15.40
N ASP A 25 -1.53 -15.13 16.57
CA ASP A 25 -0.33 -15.76 17.15
C ASP A 25 0.25 -16.88 16.26
N VAL A 26 -0.61 -17.63 15.57
CA VAL A 26 -0.18 -18.66 14.62
C VAL A 26 0.60 -18.04 13.45
N VAL A 27 0.10 -16.93 12.90
CA VAL A 27 0.72 -16.21 11.79
C VAL A 27 2.04 -15.55 12.23
N ARG A 28 2.12 -15.11 13.49
CA ARG A 28 3.34 -14.50 14.06
C ARG A 28 4.53 -15.43 14.09
N ARG A 29 4.31 -16.75 14.09
CA ARG A 29 5.40 -17.74 13.98
C ARG A 29 6.02 -17.81 12.57
N GLN A 30 5.34 -17.28 11.56
CA GLN A 30 5.73 -17.42 10.14
C GLN A 30 6.08 -16.08 9.47
N LEU A 31 5.70 -14.96 10.09
CA LEU A 31 5.86 -13.61 9.55
C LEU A 31 6.57 -12.69 10.55
N PRO A 32 7.38 -11.71 10.07
CA PRO A 32 7.86 -10.64 10.92
C PRO A 32 6.68 -9.84 11.50
N GLY A 33 6.85 -9.25 12.69
CA GLY A 33 5.76 -8.61 13.43
C GLY A 33 5.00 -7.53 12.64
N SER A 34 5.69 -6.73 11.83
CA SER A 34 5.07 -5.69 11.00
C SER A 34 4.14 -6.27 9.91
N ALA A 35 4.53 -7.41 9.33
CA ALA A 35 3.75 -8.13 8.33
C ALA A 35 2.50 -8.82 8.93
N VAL A 36 2.56 -9.25 10.19
CA VAL A 36 1.38 -9.78 10.91
C VAL A 36 0.31 -8.70 11.04
N GLU A 37 0.70 -7.48 11.42
CA GLU A 37 -0.25 -6.36 11.47
C GLU A 37 -0.84 -6.07 10.09
N THR A 38 -0.03 -6.05 9.02
CA THR A 38 -0.51 -5.85 7.65
C THR A 38 -1.59 -6.86 7.26
N VAL A 39 -1.30 -8.15 7.43
CA VAL A 39 -2.25 -9.24 7.11
C VAL A 39 -3.53 -9.13 7.95
N ALA A 40 -3.39 -8.83 9.24
CA ALA A 40 -4.53 -8.69 10.13
C ALA A 40 -5.43 -7.51 9.74
N VAL A 41 -4.84 -6.34 9.47
CA VAL A 41 -5.59 -5.15 9.06
C VAL A 41 -6.29 -5.38 7.72
N LEU A 42 -5.62 -6.02 6.76
CA LEU A 42 -6.23 -6.38 5.47
C LEU A 42 -7.43 -7.33 5.66
N ASN A 43 -7.31 -8.34 6.51
CA ASN A 43 -8.43 -9.24 6.81
C ASN A 43 -9.60 -8.49 7.42
N TYR A 44 -9.37 -7.63 8.43
CA TYR A 44 -10.45 -6.84 9.02
C TYR A 44 -11.07 -5.83 8.04
N LEU A 45 -10.30 -5.32 7.07
CA LEU A 45 -10.84 -4.50 5.99
C LEU A 45 -11.71 -5.32 5.06
N GLY A 46 -11.27 -6.53 4.68
CA GLY A 46 -12.06 -7.49 3.89
C GLY A 46 -13.38 -7.80 4.58
N GLU A 47 -13.36 -8.27 5.83
CA GLU A 47 -14.56 -8.52 6.65
C GLU A 47 -15.49 -7.30 6.77
N ARG A 48 -14.94 -6.08 6.66
CA ARG A 48 -15.71 -4.83 6.81
C ARG A 48 -16.36 -4.36 5.51
N LEU A 49 -15.74 -4.70 4.38
CA LEU A 49 -16.22 -4.46 3.03
C LEU A 49 -17.15 -5.58 2.54
N ASP A 50 -16.98 -6.78 3.08
CA ASP A 50 -17.85 -7.92 2.82
C ASP A 50 -19.31 -7.59 3.17
N GLY A 51 -20.23 -8.04 2.31
CA GLY A 51 -21.67 -7.73 2.40
C GLY A 51 -22.03 -6.25 2.24
N ARG A 52 -21.10 -5.36 1.87
CA ARG A 52 -21.43 -3.95 1.55
C ARG A 52 -22.01 -3.84 0.16
N ARG A 53 -22.84 -2.82 -0.05
CA ARG A 53 -23.37 -2.51 -1.38
C ARG A 53 -22.24 -2.15 -2.34
N THR A 54 -22.38 -2.52 -3.60
CA THR A 54 -21.43 -2.21 -4.68
C THR A 54 -21.04 -0.73 -4.73
N THR A 55 -21.98 0.19 -4.49
CA THR A 55 -21.72 1.64 -4.47
C THR A 55 -20.83 2.08 -3.29
N GLU A 56 -20.89 1.40 -2.16
CA GLU A 56 -20.01 1.64 -1.01
C GLU A 56 -18.59 1.14 -1.29
N ILE A 57 -18.45 -0.06 -1.89
CA ILE A 57 -17.17 -0.64 -2.29
C ILE A 57 -16.50 0.21 -3.37
N ALA A 58 -17.24 0.61 -4.41
CA ALA A 58 -16.77 1.56 -5.42
C ALA A 58 -16.37 2.91 -4.80
N GLY A 59 -17.12 3.36 -3.79
CA GLY A 59 -16.78 4.55 -3.00
C GLY A 59 -15.44 4.41 -2.29
N PHE A 60 -15.16 3.26 -1.68
CA PHE A 60 -13.89 2.94 -1.04
C PHE A 60 -12.75 2.91 -2.05
N HIS A 61 -12.91 2.23 -3.19
CA HIS A 61 -11.90 2.16 -4.26
C HIS A 61 -11.52 3.55 -4.80
N ARG A 62 -12.52 4.42 -5.07
CA ARG A 62 -12.26 5.80 -5.50
C ARG A 62 -11.48 6.60 -4.45
N ALA A 63 -11.76 6.39 -3.16
CA ALA A 63 -11.01 7.01 -2.08
C ALA A 63 -9.58 6.46 -1.99
N LEU A 64 -9.40 5.14 -2.09
CA LEU A 64 -8.10 4.49 -2.14
C LEU A 64 -7.23 5.04 -3.27
N THR A 65 -7.77 5.09 -4.49
CA THR A 65 -7.11 5.66 -5.68
C THR A 65 -6.68 7.10 -5.45
N ARG A 66 -7.57 7.94 -4.87
CA ARG A 66 -7.27 9.34 -4.58
C ARG A 66 -6.15 9.49 -3.56
N VAL A 67 -6.16 8.67 -2.50
CA VAL A 67 -5.12 8.67 -1.47
C VAL A 67 -3.79 8.21 -2.04
N HIS A 68 -3.80 7.16 -2.85
CA HIS A 68 -2.62 6.67 -3.58
C HIS A 68 -1.96 7.76 -4.42
N ARG A 69 -2.74 8.46 -5.26
CA ARG A 69 -2.26 9.58 -6.08
C ARG A 69 -1.56 10.68 -5.29
N ARG A 70 -1.93 10.90 -4.01
CA ARG A 70 -1.27 11.92 -3.16
C ARG A 70 0.13 11.51 -2.73
N ALA A 71 0.37 10.22 -2.58
CA ALA A 71 1.67 9.65 -2.22
C ALA A 71 2.52 9.29 -3.44
N PHE A 72 1.94 9.29 -4.64
CA PHE A 72 2.61 8.97 -5.90
C PHE A 72 3.51 10.12 -6.39
N ARG A 73 4.64 10.32 -5.70
CA ARG A 73 5.60 11.43 -5.88
C ARG A 73 7.03 10.92 -5.65
N TYR A 74 8.00 11.54 -6.35
CA TYR A 74 9.38 11.05 -6.38
C TYR A 74 10.12 11.12 -5.04
N ASP A 75 9.85 12.10 -4.19
CA ASP A 75 10.39 12.21 -2.83
C ASP A 75 9.98 11.00 -1.97
N VAL A 76 8.71 10.58 -2.06
CA VAL A 76 8.20 9.41 -1.34
C VAL A 76 8.73 8.11 -1.97
N TRP A 77 8.79 8.01 -3.30
CA TRP A 77 9.44 6.86 -3.97
C TRP A 77 10.88 6.72 -3.51
N THR A 78 11.67 7.80 -3.60
CA THR A 78 13.09 7.79 -3.23
C THR A 78 13.26 7.33 -1.79
N ALA A 79 12.43 7.83 -0.86
CA ALA A 79 12.48 7.43 0.54
C ALA A 79 12.17 5.94 0.75
N PHE A 80 11.20 5.37 0.02
CA PHE A 80 10.95 3.92 0.05
C PHE A 80 12.09 3.12 -0.60
N GLY A 81 12.68 3.62 -1.68
CA GLY A 81 13.86 3.01 -2.30
C GLY A 81 15.04 2.94 -1.35
N LEU A 82 15.29 3.99 -0.57
CA LEU A 82 16.30 4.00 0.50
C LEU A 82 15.96 2.99 1.61
N LEU A 83 14.69 2.91 2.02
CA LEU A 83 14.25 1.99 3.09
C LEU A 83 14.31 0.50 2.67
N LEU A 84 14.00 0.19 1.42
CA LEU A 84 13.86 -1.19 0.90
C LEU A 84 15.06 -1.67 0.06
N GLY A 85 16.07 -0.81 -0.13
CA GLY A 85 17.26 -1.07 -0.93
C GLY A 85 17.10 -0.82 -2.44
N ASP A 86 15.87 -0.80 -2.92
CA ASP A 86 15.34 -0.17 -4.13
C ASP A 86 13.83 -0.51 -4.21
N VAL A 87 13.10 0.16 -5.09
CA VAL A 87 11.72 -0.22 -5.44
C VAL A 87 11.45 0.14 -6.91
N ASP A 88 10.82 -0.77 -7.64
CA ASP A 88 10.22 -0.47 -8.94
C ASP A 88 8.82 0.17 -8.80
N CYS A 89 8.13 0.43 -9.92
CA CYS A 89 6.81 1.07 -9.91
C CYS A 89 5.71 0.23 -9.21
N HIS A 90 5.80 -1.10 -9.31
CA HIS A 90 4.86 -2.01 -8.66
C HIS A 90 5.15 -2.09 -7.16
N GLU A 91 6.42 -2.28 -6.79
CA GLU A 91 6.86 -2.30 -5.40
C GLU A 91 6.58 -0.95 -4.71
N PHE A 92 6.64 0.16 -5.43
CA PHE A 92 6.27 1.47 -4.90
C PHE A 92 4.75 1.62 -4.68
N THR A 93 3.93 1.08 -5.58
CA THR A 93 2.48 1.02 -5.39
C THR A 93 2.16 0.22 -4.11
N ASP A 94 2.81 -0.93 -3.91
CA ASP A 94 2.67 -1.72 -2.68
C ASP A 94 3.11 -0.94 -1.43
N ALA A 95 4.18 -0.14 -1.53
CA ALA A 95 4.69 0.69 -0.45
C ALA A 95 3.72 1.81 -0.02
N ILE A 96 3.03 2.41 -0.99
CA ILE A 96 1.95 3.36 -0.69
C ILE A 96 0.79 2.64 0.01
N SER A 97 0.42 1.44 -0.43
CA SER A 97 -0.59 0.63 0.27
C SER A 97 -0.17 0.32 1.71
N TRP A 98 1.09 -0.05 1.92
CA TRP A 98 1.62 -0.25 3.27
C TRP A 98 1.47 1.02 4.11
N LEU A 99 1.83 2.19 3.57
CA LEU A 99 1.73 3.47 4.26
C LEU A 99 0.27 3.80 4.64
N ILE A 100 -0.67 3.52 3.75
CA ILE A 100 -2.10 3.69 4.00
C ILE A 100 -2.56 2.79 5.15
N LEU A 101 -2.14 1.52 5.18
CA LEU A 101 -2.46 0.59 6.27
C LEU A 101 -1.88 1.02 7.62
N ARG A 102 -0.83 1.86 7.66
CA ARG A 102 -0.32 2.49 8.90
C ARG A 102 -1.24 3.60 9.43
N GLY A 103 -2.21 4.04 8.64
CA GLY A 103 -3.26 4.99 9.03
C GLY A 103 -2.93 6.45 8.71
N LYS A 104 -3.96 7.29 8.83
CA LYS A 104 -3.96 8.70 8.37
C LYS A 104 -2.79 9.53 8.89
N ARG A 105 -2.45 9.41 10.17
CA ARG A 105 -1.40 10.22 10.81
C ARG A 105 -0.02 9.89 10.23
N THR A 106 0.31 8.60 10.14
CA THR A 106 1.57 8.14 9.55
C THR A 106 1.65 8.57 8.09
N PHE A 107 0.59 8.30 7.32
CA PHE A 107 0.49 8.70 5.91
C PHE A 107 0.73 10.21 5.75
N ALA A 108 -0.02 11.06 6.46
CA ALA A 108 0.10 12.51 6.35
C ALA A 108 1.48 13.03 6.77
N HIS A 109 2.08 12.46 7.83
CA HIS A 109 3.41 12.84 8.27
C HIS A 109 4.49 12.47 7.25
N THR A 110 4.42 11.28 6.66
CA THR A 110 5.35 10.83 5.62
C THR A 110 5.24 11.69 4.36
N LEU A 111 4.05 12.17 3.98
CA LEU A 111 3.91 13.07 2.84
C LEU A 111 4.55 14.45 3.05
N VAL A 112 4.69 14.89 4.31
CA VAL A 112 5.37 16.15 4.66
C VAL A 112 6.87 15.94 4.80
N ASP A 113 7.27 14.81 5.39
CA ASP A 113 8.66 14.49 5.73
C ASP A 113 8.90 12.98 5.48
N PRO A 114 9.25 12.59 4.22
CA PRO A 114 9.43 11.18 3.89
C PRO A 114 10.61 10.53 4.62
N ASP A 115 11.59 11.30 5.11
CA ASP A 115 12.73 10.81 5.89
C ASP A 115 12.31 10.16 7.23
N ARG A 116 11.08 10.44 7.71
CA ARG A 116 10.48 9.74 8.85
C ARG A 116 10.33 8.25 8.66
N LEU A 117 10.35 7.78 7.41
CA LEU A 117 10.34 6.35 7.11
C LEU A 117 11.50 5.59 7.79
N ALA A 118 12.60 6.26 8.14
CA ALA A 118 13.69 5.68 8.91
C ALA A 118 13.26 5.13 10.30
N GLY A 119 12.18 5.67 10.87
CA GLY A 119 11.63 5.20 12.15
C GLY A 119 10.72 3.96 12.02
N HIS A 120 10.54 3.43 10.80
CA HIS A 120 9.64 2.33 10.53
C HIS A 120 10.39 1.08 10.10
N GLN A 121 9.87 -0.07 10.54
CA GLN A 121 10.32 -1.38 10.05
C GLN A 121 9.40 -1.80 8.89
N LEU A 122 9.98 -1.86 7.70
CA LEU A 122 9.33 -2.37 6.50
C LEU A 122 10.31 -3.30 5.79
N CYS A 123 9.91 -4.55 5.59
CA CYS A 123 10.65 -5.50 4.76
C CYS A 123 9.88 -5.78 3.47
N ARG A 124 10.55 -6.29 2.43
CA ARG A 124 9.90 -6.57 1.13
C ARG A 124 8.70 -7.51 1.24
N LYS A 125 8.73 -8.48 2.17
CA LYS A 125 7.60 -9.40 2.40
C LYS A 125 6.38 -8.64 2.92
N ASP A 126 6.56 -7.74 3.88
CA ASP A 126 5.50 -6.87 4.40
C ASP A 126 4.97 -5.93 3.30
N ASN A 127 5.88 -5.34 2.51
CA ASN A 127 5.53 -4.50 1.37
C ASN A 127 4.61 -5.23 0.38
N ARG A 128 5.04 -6.40 -0.10
CA ARG A 128 4.25 -7.22 -1.04
C ARG A 128 2.88 -7.62 -0.48
N LEU A 129 2.82 -7.97 0.81
CA LEU A 129 1.55 -8.30 1.45
C LEU A 129 0.59 -7.10 1.48
N ALA A 130 1.11 -5.89 1.72
CA ALA A 130 0.31 -4.68 1.71
C ALA A 130 -0.32 -4.36 0.33
N GLY A 131 0.32 -4.81 -0.75
CA GLY A 131 -0.20 -4.73 -2.12
C GLY A 131 -1.60 -5.32 -2.30
N ALA A 132 -1.99 -6.30 -1.47
CA ALA A 132 -3.34 -6.87 -1.49
C ALA A 132 -4.45 -5.84 -1.26
N LEU A 133 -4.15 -4.69 -0.63
CA LEU A 133 -5.11 -3.59 -0.49
C LEU A 133 -5.63 -3.09 -1.84
N ASN A 134 -4.79 -3.12 -2.88
CA ASN A 134 -5.12 -2.61 -4.22
C ASN A 134 -6.19 -3.46 -4.91
N PHE A 135 -6.26 -4.75 -4.57
CA PHE A 135 -7.18 -5.73 -5.14
C PHE A 135 -8.41 -5.94 -4.26
N LEU A 136 -8.35 -5.53 -2.99
CA LEU A 136 -9.39 -5.80 -2.00
C LEU A 136 -10.81 -5.39 -2.45
N PRO A 137 -11.04 -4.20 -3.06
CA PRO A 137 -12.39 -3.82 -3.47
C PRO A 137 -12.97 -4.75 -4.55
N ALA A 138 -12.15 -5.16 -5.51
CA ALA A 138 -12.56 -6.09 -6.57
C ALA A 138 -12.82 -7.48 -6.00
N ALA A 139 -11.92 -7.98 -5.14
CA ALA A 139 -12.07 -9.28 -4.48
C ALA A 139 -13.34 -9.38 -3.64
N THR A 140 -13.81 -8.28 -3.04
CA THR A 140 -15.05 -8.25 -2.24
C THR A 140 -16.33 -8.19 -3.05
N LEU A 141 -16.25 -7.96 -4.37
CA LEU A 141 -17.42 -7.89 -5.25
C LEU A 141 -17.76 -9.22 -5.92
N VAL A 142 -16.87 -10.22 -5.87
CA VAL A 142 -17.12 -11.53 -6.44
C VAL A 142 -18.12 -12.27 -5.54
N PRO A 143 -19.36 -12.56 -6.00
CA PRO A 143 -20.30 -13.32 -5.19
C PRO A 143 -19.83 -14.77 -5.05
N ASP A 144 -20.00 -15.37 -3.88
CA ASP A 144 -19.75 -16.81 -3.63
C ASP A 144 -20.71 -17.75 -4.39
N THR A 145 -21.71 -17.21 -5.08
CA THR A 145 -22.72 -17.99 -5.81
C THR A 145 -22.68 -17.66 -7.30
N VAL A 146 -22.21 -18.64 -8.09
CA VAL A 146 -22.42 -18.71 -9.54
C VAL A 146 -23.91 -19.02 -9.78
N GLY A 147 -24.75 -18.01 -9.60
CA GLY A 147 -26.10 -17.98 -10.16
C GLY A 147 -26.07 -17.13 -11.42
N GLU A 148 -26.83 -17.50 -12.45
CA GLU A 148 -26.97 -16.78 -13.73
C GLU A 148 -27.70 -15.42 -13.58
N ASP A 149 -27.31 -14.63 -12.58
CA ASP A 149 -28.03 -13.46 -12.13
C ASP A 149 -27.30 -12.17 -12.48
N THR A 150 -28.10 -11.13 -12.67
CA THR A 150 -27.68 -9.75 -13.01
C THR A 150 -26.59 -9.21 -12.08
N GLU A 151 -26.46 -9.75 -10.87
CA GLU A 151 -25.39 -9.44 -9.92
C GLU A 151 -24.01 -9.93 -10.38
N PHE A 152 -23.89 -11.09 -11.04
CA PHE A 152 -22.62 -11.56 -11.61
C PHE A 152 -22.17 -10.66 -12.77
N GLN A 153 -23.10 -10.23 -13.63
CA GLN A 153 -22.83 -9.26 -14.69
C GLN A 153 -22.51 -7.86 -14.13
N ALA A 154 -23.18 -7.44 -13.05
CA ALA A 154 -22.88 -6.20 -12.35
C ALA A 154 -21.53 -6.26 -11.61
N ALA A 155 -21.14 -7.41 -11.06
CA ALA A 155 -19.85 -7.65 -10.45
C ALA A 155 -18.72 -7.65 -11.50
N MET A 156 -18.92 -8.31 -12.64
CA MET A 156 -17.98 -8.25 -13.77
C MET A 156 -17.86 -6.83 -14.36
N ALA A 157 -18.98 -6.12 -14.50
CA ALA A 157 -18.95 -4.71 -14.87
C ALA A 157 -18.24 -3.87 -13.80
N ALA A 158 -18.46 -4.16 -12.51
CA ALA A 158 -17.82 -3.47 -11.41
C ALA A 158 -16.31 -3.76 -11.31
N ASP A 159 -15.86 -4.98 -11.62
CA ASP A 159 -14.44 -5.36 -11.72
C ASP A 159 -13.76 -4.58 -12.86
N SER A 160 -14.44 -4.47 -14.00
CA SER A 160 -14.01 -3.58 -15.10
C SER A 160 -14.04 -2.08 -14.70
N LEU A 161 -14.95 -1.68 -13.80
CA LEU A 161 -15.05 -0.30 -13.29
C LEU A 161 -14.07 0.01 -12.14
N LEU A 162 -13.52 -1.00 -11.46
CA LEU A 162 -12.66 -0.87 -10.29
C LEU A 162 -11.32 -1.60 -10.49
N PRO A 163 -10.54 -1.25 -11.53
CA PRO A 163 -9.25 -1.89 -11.77
C PRO A 163 -8.36 -1.72 -10.53
N PRO A 164 -7.46 -2.68 -10.23
CA PRO A 164 -6.51 -2.55 -9.14
C PRO A 164 -5.77 -1.21 -9.23
N VAL A 165 -5.57 -0.55 -8.08
CA VAL A 165 -4.77 0.68 -8.06
C VAL A 165 -3.32 0.31 -8.37
N SER A 166 -2.85 0.70 -9.55
CA SER A 166 -1.50 0.43 -10.04
C SER A 166 -1.01 1.59 -10.90
N TYR A 167 0.31 1.80 -10.90
CA TYR A 167 0.98 2.80 -11.70
C TYR A 167 2.11 2.13 -12.48
N PRO A 168 1.94 1.89 -13.80
CA PRO A 168 2.98 1.22 -14.60
C PRO A 168 4.18 2.13 -14.87
N GLU A 169 4.00 3.44 -14.74
CA GLU A 169 5.03 4.46 -15.01
C GLU A 169 5.46 5.15 -13.71
N PRO A 170 6.66 5.75 -13.67
CA PRO A 170 7.10 6.58 -12.54
C PRO A 170 6.20 7.79 -12.24
N PRO A 171 6.31 8.39 -11.04
CA PRO A 171 5.68 9.65 -10.71
C PRO A 171 5.97 10.72 -11.75
N PRO A 172 5.01 11.63 -11.99
CA PRO A 172 5.23 12.73 -12.92
C PRO A 172 6.31 13.70 -12.40
N GLY A 173 7.00 14.35 -13.34
CA GLY A 173 8.06 15.33 -13.07
C GLY A 173 9.47 14.75 -13.15
N PRO A 174 10.51 15.54 -12.89
CA PRO A 174 11.88 15.04 -12.87
C PRO A 174 12.19 14.30 -11.56
N PRO A 175 12.90 13.15 -11.60
CA PRO A 175 13.41 12.51 -10.40
C PRO A 175 14.41 13.42 -9.68
N PRO A 176 14.54 13.34 -8.34
CA PRO A 176 15.60 14.00 -7.62
C PRO A 176 16.96 13.40 -8.01
N ARG A 177 18.02 14.19 -7.83
CA ARG A 177 19.39 13.68 -8.00
C ARG A 177 19.63 12.56 -6.99
N GLN A 178 20.28 11.50 -7.46
CA GLN A 178 20.53 10.28 -6.71
C GLN A 178 21.98 10.21 -6.16
N ASP A 179 22.75 11.29 -6.27
CA ASP A 179 24.08 11.35 -5.69
C ASP A 179 24.00 11.36 -4.15
N ALA A 180 25.03 10.80 -3.51
CA ALA A 180 25.03 10.60 -2.07
C ALA A 180 24.84 11.92 -1.30
N CYS A 181 25.47 13.02 -1.75
CA CYS A 181 25.35 14.33 -1.10
C CYS A 181 23.90 14.83 -1.10
N GLU A 182 23.20 14.73 -2.23
CA GLU A 182 21.78 15.09 -2.31
C GLU A 182 20.92 14.21 -1.41
N LEU A 183 21.15 12.90 -1.41
CA LEU A 183 20.40 11.95 -0.59
C LEU A 183 20.63 12.19 0.90
N TYR A 184 21.87 12.44 1.35
CA TYR A 184 22.19 12.80 2.74
C TYR A 184 21.50 14.10 3.15
N ARG A 185 21.46 15.10 2.27
CA ARG A 185 20.84 16.40 2.55
C ARG A 185 19.32 16.29 2.69
N ARG A 186 18.67 15.46 1.85
CA ARG A 186 17.21 15.32 1.82
C ARG A 186 16.67 14.28 2.81
N PHE A 187 17.42 13.21 3.03
CA PHE A 187 16.99 12.05 3.82
C PHE A 187 18.05 11.65 4.86
N PRO A 188 18.45 12.55 5.77
CA PRO A 188 19.55 12.31 6.70
C PRO A 188 19.33 11.11 7.61
N ARG A 189 18.08 10.78 8.00
CA ARG A 189 17.80 9.63 8.86
C ARG A 189 17.84 8.32 8.10
N LEU A 190 17.27 8.28 6.89
CA LEU A 190 17.29 7.08 6.05
C LEU A 190 18.70 6.73 5.57
N THR A 191 19.57 7.72 5.45
CA THR A 191 20.96 7.55 4.99
C THR A 191 21.98 7.47 6.12
N ALA A 192 21.57 7.52 7.39
CA ALA A 192 22.48 7.55 8.54
C ALA A 192 23.49 6.38 8.58
N ASN A 193 23.15 5.24 7.98
CA ASN A 193 24.00 4.05 7.90
C ASN A 193 24.67 3.86 6.51
N GLY A 194 24.70 4.92 5.70
CA GLY A 194 25.10 4.89 4.29
C GLY A 194 23.93 4.55 3.35
N PRO A 195 23.93 5.03 2.09
CA PRO A 195 22.91 4.67 1.12
C PRO A 195 23.00 3.17 0.79
N PRO A 196 21.87 2.48 0.54
CA PRO A 196 21.92 1.11 0.05
C PRO A 196 22.72 1.04 -1.25
N ALA A 197 23.50 -0.03 -1.42
CA ALA A 197 24.23 -0.25 -2.67
C ALA A 197 23.23 -0.34 -3.83
N PRO A 198 23.44 0.41 -4.94
CA PRO A 198 22.55 0.31 -6.08
C PRO A 198 22.55 -1.11 -6.64
N ARG A 199 21.39 -1.60 -7.10
CA ARG A 199 21.35 -2.86 -7.86
C ARG A 199 22.29 -2.75 -9.07
N PRO A 200 23.03 -3.81 -9.43
CA PRO A 200 23.63 -3.88 -10.75
C PRO A 200 22.52 -3.76 -11.78
N VAL A 201 22.61 -2.77 -12.66
CA VAL A 201 21.69 -2.62 -13.78
C VAL A 201 21.90 -3.82 -14.69
N VAL A 202 20.98 -4.79 -14.67
CA VAL A 202 20.92 -5.82 -15.70
C VAL A 202 20.34 -5.15 -16.94
N VAL A 203 21.21 -4.63 -17.80
CA VAL A 203 20.82 -4.22 -19.15
C VAL A 203 20.52 -5.51 -19.89
N THR A 204 19.25 -5.91 -19.90
CA THR A 204 18.78 -6.93 -20.85
C THR A 204 18.85 -6.30 -22.23
N ALA A 205 19.99 -6.47 -22.91
CA ALA A 205 20.09 -6.19 -24.33
C ALA A 205 19.07 -7.10 -25.03
N VAL A 206 17.98 -6.50 -25.53
CA VAL A 206 17.12 -7.14 -26.50
C VAL A 206 17.96 -7.22 -27.78
N VAL A 207 18.40 -8.43 -28.12
CA VAL A 207 18.98 -8.78 -29.42
C VAL A 207 17.87 -9.33 -30.30
#